data_AF-A0A7Z9JF87-F1
#
_entry.id   AF-A0A7Z9JF87-F1
#
_cell.length_a   1.000
_cell.length_b   1.000
_cell.length_c   1.000
_cell.angle_alpha   90.00
_cell.angle_beta   90.00
_cell.angle_gamma   90.00
#
_symmetry.space_group_name_H-M   'P 1'
#
loop_
_entity.id
_entity.type
_entity.pdbx_description
1 polymer ?
#
loop_
_entity_poly.entity_id
_entity_poly.type
_entity_poly.pdbx_seq_one_letter_code
_entity_poly.pdbx_strand_id
1 'polypeptide(L)' 'NMPGAVARTSTQALTNATMPWVAKLASSSAMKLAKDDHHFANAINTHRGVLTNQPVAEAHDLPFEAMTV' A
#
# COMPACT_ATOMS: atom_id res chain seq x y z
N ASN A 1 2.98 18.06 5.55
CA ASN A 1 3.03 17.19 6.75
C ASN A 1 2.46 17.92 7.99
N MET A 2 1.19 18.38 7.96
CA MET A 2 0.56 19.08 9.09
C MET A 2 0.32 18.20 10.33
N PRO A 3 -0.07 16.90 10.21
CA PRO A 3 -0.21 16.01 11.37
C PRO A 3 1.08 15.88 12.20
N GLY A 4 2.25 16.13 11.61
CA GLY A 4 3.54 16.14 12.30
C GLY A 4 3.61 17.14 13.47
N ALA A 5 2.80 18.20 13.48
CA ALA A 5 2.72 19.14 14.60
C ALA A 5 2.12 18.51 15.88
N VAL A 6 1.38 17.40 15.74
CA VAL A 6 0.72 16.68 16.83
C VAL A 6 1.13 15.21 16.85
N ALA A 7 2.44 14.97 16.77
CA ALA A 7 3.06 13.66 16.55
C ALA A 7 2.50 12.52 17.43
N ARG A 8 2.26 12.76 18.73
CA ARG A 8 1.70 11.74 19.64
C ARG A 8 0.32 11.29 19.19
N THR A 9 -0.58 12.23 18.92
CA THR A 9 -1.95 11.96 18.48
C THR A 9 -1.98 11.36 17.08
N SER A 10 -1.22 11.92 16.14
CA SER A 10 -1.19 11.43 14.76
C SER A 10 -0.58 10.04 14.64
N THR A 11 0.44 9.72 15.45
CA THR A 11 1.02 8.38 15.50
C THR A 11 -0.01 7.38 15.97
N GLN A 12 -0.67 7.64 17.09
CA GLN A 12 -1.72 6.74 17.61
C GLN A 12 -2.84 6.53 16.59
N ALA A 13 -3.31 7.61 15.94
CA ALA A 13 -4.33 7.54 14.91
C ALA A 13 -3.89 6.68 13.71
N LEU A 14 -2.69 6.93 13.17
CA LEU A 14 -2.14 6.17 12.04
C LEU A 14 -1.94 4.71 12.40
N THR A 15 -1.26 4.42 13.52
CA THR A 15 -0.97 3.05 13.92
C THR A 15 -2.23 2.25 14.21
N ASN A 16 -3.26 2.86 14.80
CA ASN A 16 -4.54 2.17 15.01
C ASN A 16 -5.19 1.75 13.70
N ALA A 17 -5.10 2.58 12.65
CA ALA A 17 -5.63 2.26 11.32
C ALA A 17 -4.78 1.22 10.58
N THR A 18 -3.45 1.25 10.74
CA THR A 18 -2.53 0.38 9.98
C THR A 18 -2.22 -0.94 10.67
N MET A 19 -2.41 -1.06 11.99
CA MET A 19 -2.05 -2.25 12.77
C MET A 19 -2.62 -3.56 12.21
N PRO A 20 -3.90 -3.62 11.78
CA PRO A 20 -4.45 -4.87 11.22
C PRO A 20 -3.72 -5.31 9.94
N TRP A 21 -3.29 -4.37 9.10
CA TRP A 21 -2.57 -4.65 7.86
C TRP A 21 -1.14 -5.12 8.12
N VAL A 22 -0.46 -4.51 9.09
CA VAL A 22 0.87 -4.94 9.53
C VAL A 22 0.81 -6.38 10.05
N ALA A 23 -0.19 -6.73 10.85
CA ALA A 23 -0.35 -8.09 11.36
C ALA A 23 -0.63 -9.12 10.24
N LYS A 24 -1.48 -8.78 9.26
CA LYS A 24 -1.73 -9.62 8.07
C LYS A 24 -0.46 -9.84 7.24
N LEU A 25 0.34 -8.79 7.03
CA LEU A 25 1.61 -8.87 6.30
C LEU A 25 2.71 -9.63 7.06
N ALA A 26 2.69 -9.58 8.39
CA ALA A 26 3.62 -10.36 9.20
C ALA A 26 3.29 -11.87 9.19
N SER A 27 2.02 -12.22 9.02
CA SER A 27 1.54 -13.61 9.05
C SER A 27 1.41 -14.27 7.67
N SER A 28 1.50 -13.50 6.58
CA SER A 28 1.33 -13.98 5.21
C SER A 28 2.15 -13.16 4.20
N SER A 29 2.31 -13.66 2.97
CA SER A 29 2.98 -12.87 1.93
C SER A 29 2.05 -11.79 1.37
N ALA A 30 2.63 -10.64 0.96
CA ALA A 30 1.88 -9.57 0.32
C ALA A 30 1.11 -10.05 -0.93
N MET A 31 1.68 -10.99 -1.69
CA MET A 31 1.00 -11.58 -2.85
C MET A 31 -0.20 -12.43 -2.45
N LYS A 32 -0.09 -13.22 -1.38
CA LYS A 32 -1.24 -13.97 -0.88
C LYS A 32 -2.34 -13.02 -0.42
N LEU A 33 -1.97 -11.99 0.35
CA LEU A 33 -2.92 -10.99 0.82
C LEU A 33 -3.59 -10.23 -0.33
N ALA A 34 -2.86 -9.92 -1.41
CA ALA A 34 -3.42 -9.30 -2.60
C ALA A 34 -4.40 -10.23 -3.36
N LYS A 35 -4.18 -11.57 -3.34
CA LYS A 35 -5.14 -12.51 -3.93
C LYS A 35 -6.42 -12.57 -3.11
N ASP A 36 -6.26 -12.52 -1.79
CA ASP A 36 -7.35 -12.69 -0.83
C ASP A 36 -8.17 -11.40 -0.63
N ASP A 37 -7.59 -10.22 -0.92
CA ASP A 37 -8.20 -8.90 -0.68
C ASP A 37 -7.94 -7.93 -1.84
N HIS A 38 -8.99 -7.63 -2.61
CA HIS A 38 -8.89 -6.74 -3.77
C HIS A 38 -8.46 -5.31 -3.38
N HIS A 39 -8.86 -4.84 -2.19
CA HIS A 39 -8.49 -3.50 -1.75
C HIS A 39 -6.99 -3.44 -1.43
N PHE A 40 -6.45 -4.53 -0.88
CA PHE A 40 -5.01 -4.65 -0.68
C PHE A 40 -4.25 -4.76 -2.01
N ALA A 41 -4.76 -5.50 -2.99
CA ALA A 41 -4.15 -5.57 -4.32
C ALA A 41 -3.99 -4.18 -4.96
N ASN A 42 -5.05 -3.36 -4.88
CA ASN A 42 -5.04 -1.98 -5.39
C ASN A 42 -4.09 -1.05 -4.60
N ALA A 43 -3.67 -1.43 -3.40
CA ALA A 43 -2.77 -0.65 -2.57
C ALA A 43 -1.29 -0.84 -2.93
N ILE A 44 -0.95 -1.85 -3.74
CA ILE A 44 0.45 -2.07 -4.13
C ILE A 44 0.81 -1.17 -5.31
N ASN A 45 1.78 -0.28 -5.10
CA ASN A 45 2.24 0.64 -6.13
C ASN A 45 3.33 0.06 -7.02
N THR A 46 4.21 -0.78 -6.49
CA THR A 46 5.34 -1.35 -7.24
C THR A 46 5.60 -2.79 -6.86
N HIS A 47 5.93 -3.63 -7.83
CA HIS A 47 6.35 -5.00 -7.58
C HIS A 47 7.40 -5.44 -8.62
N ARG A 48 8.52 -6.02 -8.18
CA ARG A 48 9.58 -6.57 -9.06
C ARG A 48 10.07 -5.63 -10.17
N GLY A 49 10.22 -4.34 -9.85
CA GLY A 49 10.70 -3.32 -10.80
C GLY A 49 9.60 -2.75 -11.71
N VAL A 50 8.35 -3.16 -11.52
CA VAL A 50 7.21 -2.72 -12.31
C VAL A 50 6.30 -1.81 -11.48
N LEU A 51 5.75 -0.78 -12.13
CA LEU A 51 4.79 0.16 -11.55
C LEU A 51 3.36 -0.34 -11.80
N THR A 52 2.65 -0.63 -10.71
CA THR A 52 1.31 -1.23 -10.70
C THR A 52 0.21 -0.25 -10.30
N ASN A 53 0.56 1.02 -10.08
CA ASN A 53 -0.38 2.10 -9.85
C ASN A 53 -0.53 2.95 -11.13
N GLN A 54 -1.67 2.79 -11.82
CA GLN A 54 -1.94 3.48 -13.08
C GLN A 54 -1.90 5.01 -12.95
N PRO A 55 -2.59 5.66 -11.98
CA PRO A 55 -2.50 7.11 -11.80
C PRO A 55 -1.06 7.64 -11.63
N VAL A 56 -0.20 6.90 -10.92
CA VAL A 56 1.21 7.29 -10.74
C VAL A 56 1.99 7.14 -12.04
N ALA A 57 1.71 6.10 -12.82
CA ALA A 57 2.34 5.88 -14.13
C ALA A 57 2.01 7.02 -15.10
N GLU A 58 0.73 7.38 -15.18
CA GLU A 58 0.24 8.50 -16.00
C GLU A 58 0.83 9.84 -15.55
N ALA A 59 0.91 10.10 -14.24
CA ALA A 59 1.43 11.36 -13.70
C ALA A 59 2.93 11.58 -13.97
N HIS A 60 3.68 10.52 -14.27
CA HIS A 60 5.13 10.54 -14.43
C HIS A 60 5.62 10.03 -15.80
N ASP A 61 4.71 9.80 -16.75
CA ASP A 61 5.02 9.25 -18.08
C ASP A 61 5.83 7.94 -18.01
N LEU A 62 5.49 7.06 -17.06
CA LEU A 62 6.16 5.78 -16.84
C LEU A 62 5.30 4.60 -17.36
N PRO A 63 5.92 3.47 -17.73
CA PRO A 63 5.18 2.26 -18.08
C PRO A 63 4.33 1.74 -16.91
N PHE A 64 3.07 1.41 -17.20
CA PHE A 64 2.16 0.73 -16.28
C PHE A 64 2.02 -0.74 -16.64
N GLU A 65 2.02 -1.62 -15.64
CA GLU A 65 1.61 -3.01 -15.80
C GLU A 65 0.62 -3.37 -14.70
N ALA A 66 -0.52 -3.94 -15.09
CA ALA A 66 -1.49 -4.41 -14.12
C ALA A 66 -0.90 -5.57 -13.30
N MET A 67 -1.03 -5.49 -11.98
CA MET A 67 -0.62 -6.59 -11.13
C MET A 67 -1.48 -7.81 -11.40
N THR A 68 -0.85 -8.88 -11.90
CA THR A 68 -1.51 -10.18 -12.01
C THR A 68 -1.28 -10.92 -10.70
N VAL A 69 -2.31 -10.97 -9.85
CA VAL A 69 -2.18 -11.62 -8.54
C VAL A 69 -2.44 -13.11 -8.62
#